data_AF-A0A3D0ZZE0-F1
#
_entry.id   AF-A0A3D0ZZE0-F1
#
_cell.length_a   1.000
_cell.length_b   1.000
_cell.length_c   1.000
_cell.angle_alpha   90.00
_cell.angle_beta   90.00
_cell.angle_gamma   90.00
#
_symmetry.space_group_name_H-M   'P 1'
#
loop_
_entity.id
_entity.type
_entity.pdbx_description
1 polymer ?
#
loop_
_entity_poly.entity_id
_entity_poly.type
_entity_poly.pdbx_seq_one_letter_code
_entity_poly.pdbx_strand_id
1 'polypeptide(L)' 'HCIDLNLISAFNISRLVASKMADNEPNEEGERGCIINTASIAAFEGQIGQVGYSAAKAGIAGMTFVMARDLGSVG' A
#
# COMPACT_ATOMS: atom_id res chain seq x y z
N HIS A 1 13.28 -0.78 12.69
CA HIS A 1 11.94 -0.88 13.29
C HIS A 1 10.89 -0.01 12.59
N CYS A 2 11.06 1.31 12.47
CA CYS A 2 10.03 2.16 11.84
C CYS A 2 9.70 1.74 10.40
N ILE A 3 10.72 1.49 9.57
CA ILE A 3 10.57 1.02 8.19
C ILE A 3 9.94 -0.38 8.14
N ASP A 4 10.44 -1.32 8.92
CA ASP A 4 9.96 -2.71 8.92
C ASP A 4 8.47 -2.79 9.29
N LEU A 5 8.08 -2.06 10.33
CA LEU A 5 6.71 -2.06 10.83
C LEU A 5 5.75 -1.30 9.91
N ASN A 6 6.14 -0.12 9.41
CA ASN A 6 5.21 0.71 8.65
C ASN A 6 5.18 0.35 7.16
N LEU A 7 6.35 0.16 6.54
CA LEU A 7 6.46 -0.01 5.10
C LEU A 7 6.48 -1.49 4.71
N ILE A 8 7.43 -2.25 5.26
CA ILE A 8 7.62 -3.65 4.85
C ILE A 8 6.40 -4.50 5.24
N SER A 9 5.84 -4.28 6.43
CA SER A 9 4.64 -5.00 6.86
C SER A 9 3.42 -4.65 6.01
N ALA A 10 3.22 -3.37 5.66
CA ALA A 10 2.14 -2.96 4.78
C ALA A 10 2.27 -3.60 3.40
N PHE A 11 3.46 -3.54 2.78
CA PHE A 11 3.72 -4.22 1.52
C PHE A 11 3.44 -5.73 1.60
N ASN A 12 3.93 -6.39 2.66
CA ASN A 12 3.82 -7.83 2.81
C ASN A 12 2.37 -8.30 2.98
N ILE A 13 1.54 -7.55 3.71
CA ILE A 13 0.12 -7.83 3.84
C ILE A 13 -0.58 -7.58 2.50
N SER A 14 -0.35 -6.41 1.89
CA SER A 14 -1.03 -6.03 0.65
C SER A 14 -0.74 -6.99 -0.50
N ARG A 15 0.50 -7.50 -0.65
CA ARG A 15 0.81 -8.50 -1.70
C ARG A 15 0.09 -9.84 -1.47
N LEU A 16 -0.07 -10.27 -0.23
CA LEU A 16 -0.70 -11.56 0.10
C LEU A 16 -2.21 -11.47 -0.08
N VAL A 17 -2.81 -10.38 0.38
CA VAL A 17 -4.23 -10.10 0.21
C VAL A 17 -4.57 -9.89 -1.26
N ALA A 18 -3.77 -9.13 -2.01
CA ALA A 18 -3.95 -8.94 -3.45
C ALA A 18 -3.92 -10.28 -4.21
N SER A 19 -2.95 -11.14 -3.91
CA SER A 19 -2.87 -12.48 -4.49
C SER A 19 -4.13 -13.30 -4.21
N LYS A 20 -4.74 -13.14 -3.03
CA LYS A 20 -5.97 -13.87 -2.70
C LYS A 20 -7.22 -13.22 -3.31
N MET A 21 -7.26 -11.89 -3.40
CA MET A 21 -8.35 -11.14 -4.01
C MET A 21 -8.47 -11.42 -5.51
N ALA A 22 -7.37 -11.68 -6.21
CA ALA A 22 -7.40 -12.05 -7.63
C ALA A 22 -8.29 -13.28 -7.93
N ASP A 23 -8.45 -14.18 -6.95
CA ASP A 23 -9.32 -15.36 -7.05
C ASP A 23 -10.80 -15.07 -6.76
N ASN A 24 -11.18 -13.86 -6.32
CA ASN A 24 -12.56 -13.55 -6.00
C ASN A 24 -13.43 -13.50 -7.27
N GLU A 25 -14.71 -13.83 -7.15
CA GLU A 25 -15.67 -13.51 -8.21
C GLU A 25 -15.77 -11.98 -8.34
N PRO A 26 -15.67 -11.42 -9.57
CA PRO A 26 -15.76 -9.98 -9.77
C PRO A 26 -17.16 -9.46 -9.44
N ASN A 27 -17.24 -8.23 -8.94
CA ASN A 27 -18.52 -7.53 -8.74
C ASN A 27 -19.12 -7.05 -10.09
N GLU A 28 -20.25 -6.34 -10.04
CA GLU A 28 -20.93 -5.81 -11.23
C GLU A 28 -20.08 -4.84 -12.06
N GLU A 29 -19.07 -4.21 -11.44
CA GLU A 29 -18.13 -3.28 -12.05
C GLU A 29 -16.84 -3.97 -12.52
N GLY A 30 -16.72 -5.29 -12.32
CA GLY A 30 -15.56 -6.08 -12.71
C GLY A 30 -14.44 -6.14 -11.66
N GLU A 31 -14.62 -5.49 -10.50
CA GLU A 31 -13.61 -5.41 -9.45
C GLU A 31 -13.59 -6.67 -8.59
N ARG A 32 -12.39 -7.11 -8.19
CA ARG A 32 -12.22 -8.29 -7.33
C ARG A 32 -11.87 -7.96 -5.88
N GLY A 33 -11.59 -6.71 -5.59
CA GLY A 33 -11.29 -6.24 -4.24
C GLY A 33 -10.74 -4.83 -4.18
N CYS A 34 -10.51 -4.34 -2.96
CA CYS A 34 -9.97 -3.01 -2.72
C CYS A 34 -8.96 -3.06 -1.55
N ILE A 35 -7.80 -2.42 -1.74
CA ILE A 35 -6.76 -2.27 -0.72
C ILE A 35 -6.60 -0.79 -0.39
N ILE A 36 -6.81 -0.44 0.89
CA ILE A 36 -6.62 0.92 1.39
C ILE A 36 -5.35 0.96 2.24
N ASN A 37 -4.34 1.68 1.77
CA ASN A 37 -3.09 1.89 2.52
C ASN A 37 -3.16 3.20 3.32
N THR A 38 -2.79 3.16 4.60
CA THR A 38 -2.73 4.36 5.45
C THR A 38 -1.33 4.99 5.46
N ALA A 39 -1.16 6.05 4.67
CA ALA A 39 0.04 6.89 4.69
C ALA A 39 0.00 7.95 5.83
N SER A 40 0.64 9.09 5.63
CA SER A 40 0.59 10.26 6.51
C SER A 40 1.04 11.50 5.73
N ILE A 41 0.61 12.69 6.14
CA ILE A 41 1.16 13.95 5.60
C ILE A 41 2.67 14.07 5.84
N ALA A 42 3.21 13.37 6.86
CA ALA A 42 4.64 13.26 7.11
C ALA A 42 5.44 12.65 5.94
N ALA A 43 4.77 12.00 4.98
CA ALA A 43 5.35 11.57 3.71
C ALA A 43 5.86 12.74 2.85
N PHE A 44 5.22 13.90 2.95
CA PHE A 44 5.48 15.08 2.13
C PHE A 44 6.09 16.21 2.95
N GLU A 45 5.61 16.39 4.18
CA GLU A 45 5.99 17.48 5.08
C GLU A 45 6.49 16.92 6.41
N GLY A 46 7.54 16.10 6.33
CA GLY A 46 8.15 15.46 7.50
C GLY A 46 8.70 16.45 8.53
N GLN A 47 8.66 16.05 9.81
CA GLN A 47 9.17 16.87 10.91
C GLN A 47 10.59 16.46 11.33
N ILE A 48 11.30 17.39 11.99
CA ILE A 48 12.61 17.13 12.59
C ILE A 48 12.50 15.94 13.57
N GLY A 49 13.43 14.99 13.46
CA GLY A 49 13.44 13.77 14.28
C GLY A 49 12.59 12.61 13.74
N GLN A 50 11.87 12.79 12.62
CA GLN A 50 10.98 11.77 12.06
C GLN A 50 11.45 11.17 10.73
N VAL A 51 12.73 11.26 10.38
CA VAL A 51 13.28 10.82 9.08
C VAL A 51 12.82 9.39 8.71
N GLY A 52 12.93 8.43 9.65
CA GLY A 52 12.50 7.05 9.40
C GLY A 52 10.99 6.89 9.19
N TYR A 53 10.17 7.69 9.88
CA TYR A 53 8.71 7.66 9.75
C TYR A 53 8.26 8.31 8.44
N SER A 54 8.81 9.48 8.11
CA SER A 54 8.60 10.13 6.83
C SER A 54 9.00 9.24 5.66
N ALA A 55 10.16 8.60 5.72
CA ALA A 55 10.60 7.64 4.70
C ALA A 55 9.61 6.47 4.55
N ALA A 56 9.13 5.88 5.65
CA ALA A 56 8.15 4.80 5.59
C ALA A 56 6.84 5.25 4.94
N LYS A 57 6.30 6.40 5.36
CA LYS A 57 5.00 6.90 4.86
C LYS A 57 5.09 7.40 3.41
N ALA A 58 6.21 7.97 3.00
CA ALA A 58 6.49 8.25 1.59
C ALA A 58 6.55 6.97 0.76
N GLY A 59 7.16 5.91 1.30
CA GLY A 59 7.15 4.58 0.69
C GLY A 59 5.73 4.05 0.48
N ILE A 60 4.86 4.17 1.48
CA ILE A 60 3.45 3.74 1.36
C ILE A 60 2.71 4.56 0.29
N ALA A 61 2.90 5.88 0.26
CA ALA A 61 2.29 6.75 -0.75
C ALA A 61 2.72 6.37 -2.17
N GLY A 62 4.03 6.20 -2.39
CA GLY A 62 4.57 5.79 -3.69
C GLY A 62 4.12 4.38 -4.10
N MET A 63 4.17 3.43 -3.17
CA MET A 63 3.73 2.05 -3.37
C MET A 63 2.27 1.95 -3.81
N THR A 64 1.38 2.75 -3.21
CA THR A 64 -0.07 2.67 -3.49
C THR A 64 -0.37 2.91 -4.96
N PHE A 65 0.28 3.90 -5.57
CA PHE A 65 0.11 4.21 -6.99
C PHE A 65 0.61 3.09 -7.91
N VAL A 66 1.80 2.54 -7.62
CA VAL A 66 2.39 1.47 -8.45
C VAL A 66 1.61 0.17 -8.28
N MET A 67 1.21 -0.18 -7.06
CA MET A 67 0.39 -1.35 -6.79
C MET A 67 -0.95 -1.29 -7.53
N ALA A 68 -1.62 -0.14 -7.57
CA ALA A 68 -2.87 0.01 -8.32
C ALA A 68 -2.69 -0.31 -9.81
N ARG A 69 -1.56 0.09 -10.40
CA ARG A 69 -1.23 -0.20 -11.81
C ARG A 69 -0.89 -1.67 -12.03
N ASP A 70 -0.09 -2.26 -11.15
CA ASP A 70 0.31 -3.67 -11.26
C ASP A 70 -0.90 -4.61 -11.12
N LEU A 71 -1.81 -4.30 -10.20
CA LEU A 71 -2.95 -5.14 -9.88
C LEU A 71 -4.15 -4.95 -10.81
N GLY A 72 -4.25 -3.83 -11.54
CA GLY A 72 -5.43 -3.54 -12.36
C GLY A 72 -5.74 -4.54 -13.49
N SER A 73 -4.82 -5.45 -13.82
CA SER A 73 -5.08 -6.54 -14.77
C SER A 73 -5.66 -7.81 -14.11
N VAL A 74 -5.53 -7.94 -12.79
CA VAL A 74 -5.86 -9.15 -12.02
C VAL A 74 -6.89 -8.90 -10.91
N GLY A 75 -7.35 -7.67 -10.71
CA GLY A 75 -8.31 -7.31 -9.68
C GLY A 75 -9.02 -6.00 -9.91
#